data_AF-A0A432CS31-F1
#
_entry.id   AF-A0A432CS31-F1
#
_cell.length_a   1.000
_cell.length_b   1.000
_cell.length_c   1.000
_cell.angle_alpha   90.00
_cell.angle_beta   90.00
_cell.angle_gamma   90.00
#
_symmetry.space_group_name_H-M   'P 1'
#
loop_
_entity.id
_entity.type
_entity.pdbx_description
1 polymer ?
#
loop_
_entity_poly.entity_id
_entity_poly.type
_entity_poly.pdbx_seq_one_letter_code
_entity_poly.pdbx_strand_id
1 'polypeptide(L)'
;MKYIVLFSLILFSITRCSNELVFEYQNFVTTTTLHCKKPCPTISLKIPIAKELPIAADSINKKVFSVLKKIIYFGEKPYTASNYKELTTAFIGSYEKFQNDFPNDTFGWEAQVEESIKYKSENILNYKSMSDHQSFGLIYSNRGLLGI
;
A
#
# COMPACT_ATOMS: atom_id res chain seq x y z
N MET A 1 -14.73 -32.16 43.17
CA MET A 1 -14.27 -32.52 41.81
C MET A 1 -15.25 -32.10 40.69
N LYS A 2 -16.58 -32.17 40.89
CA LYS A 2 -17.60 -31.73 39.89
C LYS A 2 -17.45 -30.27 39.42
N TYR A 3 -17.11 -29.35 40.31
CA TYR A 3 -17.00 -27.91 40.00
C TYR A 3 -15.76 -27.54 39.17
N ILE A 4 -14.68 -28.32 39.25
CA ILE A 4 -13.43 -28.07 38.51
C ILE A 4 -13.61 -28.42 37.02
N VAL A 5 -14.36 -29.49 36.73
CA VAL A 5 -14.72 -29.87 35.35
C VAL A 5 -15.64 -28.81 34.72
N LEU A 6 -16.57 -28.28 35.49
CA LEU A 6 -17.48 -27.21 35.07
C LEU A 6 -16.74 -25.89 34.80
N PHE A 7 -15.72 -25.58 35.60
CA PHE A 7 -14.89 -24.39 35.40
C PHE A 7 -13.97 -24.52 34.16
N SER A 8 -13.46 -25.72 33.88
CA SER A 8 -12.66 -26.03 32.68
C SER A 8 -13.47 -25.86 31.38
N LEU A 9 -14.75 -26.25 31.38
CA LEU A 9 -15.64 -26.14 30.22
C LEU A 9 -16.04 -24.69 29.90
N ILE A 10 -16.14 -23.84 30.93
CA ILE A 10 -16.37 -22.40 30.78
C ILE A 10 -15.11 -21.69 30.25
N LEU A 11 -13.92 -22.10 30.71
CA LEU A 11 -12.65 -21.52 30.25
C LEU A 11 -12.35 -21.82 28.77
N PHE A 12 -12.86 -22.91 28.21
CA PHE A 12 -12.67 -23.26 26.79
C PHE A 12 -13.61 -22.48 25.84
N SER A 13 -14.65 -21.82 26.37
CA SER A 13 -15.65 -21.11 25.56
C SER A 13 -15.27 -19.66 25.22
N ILE A 14 -14.17 -19.14 25.80
CA ILE A 14 -13.74 -17.74 25.62
C ILE A 14 -12.71 -17.56 24.49
N THR A 15 -12.24 -18.63 23.85
CA THR A 15 -11.39 -18.55 22.65
C THR A 15 -12.25 -18.33 21.41
N ARG A 16 -12.98 -17.21 21.36
CA ARG A 16 -13.57 -16.75 20.10
C ARG A 16 -12.44 -16.25 19.21
N CYS A 17 -12.04 -17.06 18.23
CA CYS A 17 -11.25 -16.59 17.11
C CYS A 17 -12.09 -15.51 16.40
N SER A 18 -11.71 -14.24 16.51
CA SER A 18 -12.38 -13.16 15.81
C SER A 18 -12.02 -13.27 14.33
N ASN A 19 -12.89 -13.87 13.52
CA ASN A 19 -12.76 -13.95 12.06
C ASN A 19 -13.10 -12.60 11.42
N GLU A 20 -12.46 -11.53 11.88
CA GLU A 20 -12.65 -10.19 11.34
C GLU A 20 -11.46 -9.79 10.49
N LEU A 21 -11.73 -9.00 9.45
CA LEU A 21 -10.67 -8.41 8.64
C LEU A 21 -9.86 -7.42 9.48
N VAL A 22 -8.57 -7.66 9.57
CA VAL A 22 -7.57 -6.82 10.27
C VAL A 22 -6.68 -6.16 9.23
N PHE A 23 -6.26 -4.92 9.49
CA PHE A 23 -5.35 -4.18 8.62
C PHE A 23 -4.06 -3.84 9.37
N GLU A 24 -2.92 -4.16 8.75
CA GLU A 24 -1.61 -3.74 9.22
C GLU A 24 -0.97 -2.80 8.21
N TYR A 25 -0.51 -1.64 8.69
CA TYR A 25 0.16 -0.68 7.83
C TYR A 25 1.61 -1.08 7.57
N GLN A 26 1.97 -1.14 6.29
CA GLN A 26 3.35 -1.34 5.85
C GLN A 26 3.83 -0.14 5.06
N ASN A 27 5.10 0.21 5.27
CA ASN A 27 5.77 1.31 4.58
C ASN A 27 6.76 0.74 3.57
N PHE A 28 6.67 1.21 2.33
CA PHE A 28 7.62 0.91 1.26
C PHE A 28 8.26 2.21 0.81
N VAL A 29 9.56 2.35 1.06
CA VAL A 29 10.32 3.56 0.72
C VAL A 29 11.45 3.17 -0.22
N THR A 30 11.64 3.94 -1.28
CA THR A 30 12.79 3.79 -2.17
C THR A 30 13.30 5.17 -2.54
N THR A 31 14.59 5.39 -2.34
CA THR A 31 15.30 6.62 -2.72
C THR A 31 16.29 6.27 -3.82
N THR A 32 16.55 7.22 -4.71
CA THR A 32 17.55 7.02 -5.76
C THR A 32 18.93 6.68 -5.19
N THR A 33 19.66 5.86 -5.96
CA THR A 33 21.06 5.49 -5.73
C THR A 33 22.03 6.44 -6.42
N LEU A 34 21.56 7.30 -7.33
CA LEU A 34 22.37 8.31 -8.00
C LEU A 34 22.79 9.41 -7.01
N HIS A 35 23.94 10.02 -7.26
CA HIS A 35 24.35 11.20 -6.53
C HIS A 35 23.39 12.37 -6.84
N CYS A 36 22.76 12.89 -5.79
CA CYS A 36 21.73 13.93 -5.87
C CYS A 36 21.98 15.04 -4.84
N LYS A 37 21.56 16.26 -5.17
CA LYS A 37 21.48 17.36 -4.21
C LYS A 37 20.24 17.14 -3.35
N LYS A 38 20.40 17.17 -2.02
CA LYS A 38 19.29 16.91 -1.08
C LYS A 38 18.16 17.97 -1.21
N PRO A 39 16.88 17.57 -0.99
CA PRO A 39 16.42 16.20 -0.76
C PRO A 39 16.48 15.37 -2.05
N CYS A 40 16.82 14.09 -1.89
CA CYS A 40 16.98 13.18 -3.02
C CYS A 40 15.64 12.57 -3.45
N PRO A 41 15.41 12.40 -4.76
CA PRO A 41 14.23 11.72 -5.30
C PRO A 41 13.88 10.45 -4.57
N THR A 42 12.65 10.42 -4.06
CA THR A 42 12.15 9.38 -3.16
C THR A 42 10.70 9.08 -3.49
N ILE A 43 10.31 7.82 -3.33
CA ILE A 43 8.92 7.39 -3.29
C ILE A 43 8.64 6.72 -1.95
N SER A 44 7.49 7.05 -1.37
CA SER A 44 7.01 6.47 -0.11
C SER A 44 5.57 6.02 -0.24
N LEU A 45 5.31 4.74 0.06
CA LEU A 45 3.98 4.14 0.08
C LEU A 45 3.65 3.68 1.49
N LYS A 46 2.53 4.12 2.05
CA LYS A 46 1.98 3.64 3.31
C LYS A 46 0.66 2.91 3.04
N ILE A 47 0.69 1.59 3.11
CA ILE A 47 -0.39 0.73 2.63
C ILE A 47 -0.99 -0.10 3.77
N PRO A 48 -2.32 -0.11 3.98
CA PRO A 48 -2.99 -1.03 4.87
C PRO A 48 -3.12 -2.41 4.20
N ILE A 49 -2.45 -3.41 4.76
CA ILE A 49 -2.50 -4.80 4.29
C ILE A 49 -3.56 -5.57 5.05
N ALA A 50 -4.55 -6.11 4.34
CA ALA A 50 -5.61 -6.92 4.91
C ALA A 50 -5.10 -8.32 5.33
N LYS A 51 -5.57 -8.83 6.48
CA LYS A 51 -5.24 -10.12 7.10
C LYS A 51 -6.49 -10.86 7.65
N GLU A 52 -6.26 -12.04 8.24
CA GLU A 52 -7.21 -12.95 8.92
C GLU A 52 -8.27 -13.63 8.05
N LEU A 53 -8.81 -12.98 7.02
CA LEU A 53 -9.80 -13.55 6.10
C LEU A 53 -9.18 -13.79 4.71
N PRO A 54 -8.60 -14.97 4.41
CA PRO A 54 -7.66 -15.13 3.29
C PRO A 54 -8.23 -14.72 1.92
N ILE A 55 -9.49 -15.08 1.62
CA ILE A 55 -10.13 -14.78 0.33
C ILE A 55 -10.41 -13.28 0.20
N ALA A 56 -11.03 -12.68 1.23
CA ALA A 56 -11.33 -11.25 1.24
C ALA A 56 -10.04 -10.41 1.27
N ALA A 57 -9.09 -10.79 2.12
CA ALA A 57 -7.80 -10.14 2.23
C ALA A 57 -7.01 -10.19 0.93
N ASP A 58 -6.93 -11.34 0.26
CA ASP A 58 -6.27 -11.47 -1.04
C ASP A 58 -6.94 -10.60 -2.11
N SER A 59 -8.27 -10.62 -2.19
CA SER A 59 -9.04 -9.78 -3.12
C SER A 59 -8.79 -8.29 -2.90
N ILE A 60 -8.86 -7.83 -1.63
CA ILE A 60 -8.61 -6.44 -1.25
C ILE A 60 -7.16 -6.05 -1.59
N ASN A 61 -6.18 -6.85 -1.17
CA ASN A 61 -4.77 -6.57 -1.38
C ASN A 61 -4.43 -6.51 -2.88
N LYS A 62 -4.97 -7.41 -3.69
CA LYS A 62 -4.82 -7.40 -5.17
C LYS A 62 -5.44 -6.17 -5.79
N LYS A 63 -6.63 -5.77 -5.33
CA LYS A 63 -7.34 -4.60 -5.86
C LYS A 63 -6.61 -3.30 -5.53
N VAL A 64 -6.18 -3.12 -4.29
CA VAL A 64 -5.37 -1.97 -3.85
C VAL A 64 -4.08 -1.88 -4.66
N PHE A 65 -3.35 -3.00 -4.79
CA PHE A 65 -2.13 -3.04 -5.60
C PHE A 65 -2.38 -2.69 -7.07
N SER A 66 -3.46 -3.21 -7.68
CA SER A 66 -3.82 -2.92 -9.06
C SER A 66 -4.12 -1.44 -9.30
N VAL A 67 -4.77 -0.77 -8.35
CA VAL A 67 -5.03 0.68 -8.43
C VAL A 67 -3.73 1.47 -8.30
N LEU A 68 -2.92 1.18 -7.29
CA LEU A 68 -1.65 1.87 -7.06
C LEU A 68 -0.67 1.72 -8.22
N LYS A 69 -0.59 0.52 -8.80
CA LYS A 69 0.20 0.25 -10.00
C LYS A 69 -0.16 1.19 -11.16
N LYS A 70 -1.44 1.55 -11.33
CA LYS A 70 -1.89 2.47 -12.39
C LYS A 70 -1.58 3.94 -12.09
N ILE A 71 -1.50 4.31 -10.81
CA ILE A 71 -1.25 5.68 -10.37
C ILE A 71 0.26 5.98 -10.40
N ILE A 72 1.07 5.05 -9.88
CA ILE A 72 2.50 5.26 -9.65
C ILE A 72 3.34 4.97 -10.88
N TYR A 73 2.95 3.98 -11.70
CA TYR A 73 3.83 3.52 -12.76
C TYR A 73 4.07 4.60 -13.82
N PHE A 74 5.33 4.99 -13.94
CA PHE A 74 5.82 5.95 -14.91
C PHE A 74 6.71 5.23 -15.92
N GLY A 75 6.15 4.84 -17.07
CA GLY A 75 6.85 4.07 -18.10
C GLY A 75 5.91 3.44 -19.14
N GLU A 76 6.48 2.66 -20.05
CA GLU A 76 5.73 1.95 -21.09
C GLU A 76 5.13 0.64 -20.55
N LYS A 77 3.96 0.26 -21.07
CA LYS A 77 3.36 -1.05 -20.76
C LYS A 77 4.18 -2.18 -21.42
N PRO A 78 4.24 -3.37 -20.82
CA PRO A 78 3.45 -3.84 -19.68
C PRO A 78 4.05 -3.48 -18.31
N TYR A 79 3.16 -3.30 -17.33
CA TYR A 79 3.54 -3.07 -15.93
C TYR A 79 4.20 -4.33 -15.33
N THR A 80 5.51 -4.30 -15.11
CA THR A 80 6.28 -5.47 -14.66
C THR A 80 6.26 -5.70 -13.15
N ALA A 81 6.01 -4.66 -12.34
CA ALA A 81 6.02 -4.78 -10.88
C ALA A 81 4.94 -5.76 -10.37
N SER A 82 5.33 -6.76 -9.59
CA SER A 82 4.44 -7.77 -9.01
C SER A 82 4.05 -7.49 -7.56
N ASN A 83 4.81 -6.64 -6.87
CA ASN A 83 4.59 -6.25 -5.48
C ASN A 83 4.97 -4.77 -5.24
N TYR A 84 4.69 -4.24 -4.03
CA TYR A 84 4.93 -2.84 -3.68
C TYR A 84 6.40 -2.44 -3.74
N LYS A 85 7.33 -3.34 -3.35
CA LYS A 85 8.77 -3.07 -3.39
C LYS A 85 9.26 -2.94 -4.83
N GLU A 86 8.84 -3.84 -5.71
CA GLU A 86 9.13 -3.74 -7.14
C GLU A 86 8.49 -2.49 -7.75
N LEU A 87 7.30 -2.09 -7.28
CA LEU A 87 6.64 -0.88 -7.77
C LEU A 87 7.43 0.39 -7.42
N THR A 88 7.90 0.53 -6.17
CA THR A 88 8.73 1.68 -5.77
C THR A 88 10.09 1.66 -6.45
N THR A 89 10.67 0.47 -6.64
CA THR A 89 11.94 0.28 -7.36
C THR A 89 11.81 0.67 -8.82
N ALA A 90 10.72 0.26 -9.49
CA ALA A 90 10.46 0.64 -10.87
C ALA A 90 10.27 2.16 -11.04
N PHE A 91 9.57 2.81 -10.11
CA PHE A 91 9.39 4.26 -10.14
C PHE A 91 10.72 5.02 -10.06
N ILE A 92 11.60 4.63 -9.13
CA ILE A 92 12.93 5.23 -9.00
C ILE A 92 13.82 4.86 -10.18
N GLY A 93 13.75 3.62 -10.69
CA GLY A 93 14.49 3.21 -11.88
C GLY A 93 14.14 4.06 -13.11
N SER A 94 12.88 4.47 -13.26
CA SER A 94 12.47 5.41 -14.32
C SER A 94 13.11 6.80 -14.15
N TYR A 95 13.19 7.31 -12.91
CA TYR A 95 13.94 8.54 -12.63
C TYR A 95 15.41 8.41 -12.99
N GLU A 96 16.06 7.33 -12.56
CA GLU A 96 17.50 7.13 -12.77
C GLU A 96 17.83 7.00 -14.25
N LYS A 97 16.99 6.28 -15.00
CA LYS A 97 17.11 6.22 -16.46
C LYS A 97 16.98 7.61 -17.09
N PHE A 98 15.96 8.37 -16.69
CA PHE A 98 15.75 9.73 -17.18
C PHE A 98 16.94 10.65 -16.87
N GLN A 99 17.46 10.61 -15.64
CA GLN A 99 18.61 11.43 -15.24
C GLN A 99 19.88 11.06 -16.02
N ASN A 100 20.07 9.79 -16.36
CA ASN A 100 21.20 9.36 -17.20
C ASN A 100 21.09 9.90 -18.62
N ASP A 101 19.88 9.92 -19.18
CA ASP A 101 19.61 10.45 -20.52
C ASP A 101 19.70 12.00 -20.53
N PHE A 102 19.37 12.66 -19.41
CA PHE A 102 19.36 14.12 -19.25
C PHE A 102 20.09 14.59 -17.97
N PRO A 103 21.44 14.52 -17.91
CA PRO A 103 22.20 14.72 -16.67
C PRO A 103 22.11 16.13 -16.08
N ASN A 104 21.83 17.12 -16.92
CA ASN A 104 21.77 18.53 -16.54
C ASN A 104 20.37 18.97 -16.12
N ASP A 105 19.36 18.12 -16.33
CA ASP A 105 17.99 18.44 -15.95
C ASP A 105 17.82 18.26 -14.44
N THR A 106 17.22 19.26 -13.82
CA THR A 106 16.86 19.23 -12.40
C THR A 106 15.35 19.25 -12.30
N PHE A 107 14.77 18.09 -12.01
CA PHE A 107 13.33 17.92 -11.90
C PHE A 107 12.97 17.32 -10.54
N GLY A 108 11.92 17.83 -9.90
CA GLY A 108 11.47 17.36 -8.60
C GLY A 108 10.81 15.99 -8.75
N TRP A 109 11.55 14.91 -8.54
CA TRP A 109 11.02 13.55 -8.70
C TRP A 109 10.66 12.91 -7.36
N GLU A 110 9.47 13.19 -6.86
CA GLU A 110 9.00 12.69 -5.56
C GLU A 110 7.54 12.27 -5.63
N ALA A 111 7.23 11.15 -4.95
CA ALA A 111 5.88 10.63 -4.84
C ALA A 111 5.62 10.10 -3.43
N GLN A 112 4.58 10.61 -2.79
CA GLN A 112 4.10 10.07 -1.52
C GLN A 112 2.67 9.57 -1.69
N VAL A 113 2.41 8.33 -1.30
CA VAL A 113 1.07 7.74 -1.33
C VAL A 113 0.71 7.17 0.03
N GLU A 114 -0.40 7.64 0.58
CA GLU A 114 -0.99 7.11 1.80
C GLU A 114 -2.39 6.55 1.50
N GLU A 115 -2.52 5.24 1.65
CA GLU A 115 -3.80 4.56 1.65
C GLU A 115 -4.31 4.47 3.09
N SER A 116 -5.60 4.74 3.31
CA SER A 116 -6.19 4.66 4.64
C SER A 116 -7.61 4.12 4.60
N ILE A 117 -7.95 3.29 5.59
CA ILE A 117 -9.32 2.80 5.78
C ILE A 117 -10.12 3.87 6.50
N LYS A 118 -11.22 4.35 5.90
CA LYS A 118 -12.11 5.36 6.49
C LYS A 118 -13.34 4.76 7.14
N TYR A 119 -13.80 3.63 6.63
CA TYR A 119 -14.96 2.94 7.16
C TYR A 119 -14.83 1.43 6.88
N LYS A 120 -15.23 0.61 7.85
CA LYS A 120 -15.32 -0.84 7.77
C LYS A 120 -16.65 -1.27 8.36
N SER A 121 -17.42 -2.04 7.60
CA SER A 121 -18.54 -2.85 8.09
C SER A 121 -18.37 -4.30 7.62
N GLU A 122 -19.35 -5.15 7.88
CA GLU A 122 -19.33 -6.55 7.44
C GLU A 122 -19.22 -6.69 5.91
N ASN A 123 -19.85 -5.78 5.15
CA ASN A 123 -19.96 -5.88 3.68
C ASN A 123 -19.33 -4.72 2.93
N ILE A 124 -18.88 -3.66 3.61
CA ILE A 124 -18.40 -2.42 2.96
C ILE A 124 -17.07 -2.01 3.55
N LEU A 125 -16.08 -1.80 2.67
CA LEU A 125 -14.83 -1.16 2.98
C LEU A 125 -14.68 0.16 2.20
N ASN A 126 -14.45 1.25 2.91
CA ASN A 126 -14.13 2.54 2.31
C ASN A 126 -12.64 2.82 2.45
N TYR A 127 -11.96 2.95 1.31
CA TYR A 127 -10.57 3.34 1.24
C TYR A 127 -10.43 4.79 0.73
N LYS A 128 -9.50 5.52 1.33
CA LYS A 128 -9.06 6.82 0.85
C LYS A 128 -7.59 6.72 0.45
N SER A 129 -7.34 7.02 -0.82
CA SER A 129 -6.02 7.20 -1.38
C SER A 129 -5.68 8.69 -1.41
N MET A 130 -4.56 9.05 -0.80
CA MET A 130 -3.97 10.39 -0.92
C MET A 130 -2.61 10.21 -1.57
N SER A 131 -2.41 10.86 -2.71
CA SER A 131 -1.11 10.87 -3.38
C SER A 131 -0.66 12.28 -3.72
N ASP A 132 0.58 12.59 -3.38
CA ASP A 132 1.27 13.81 -3.74
C ASP A 132 2.39 13.45 -4.73
N HIS A 133 2.34 14.00 -5.94
CA HIS A 133 3.35 13.82 -6.98
C HIS A 133 3.98 15.16 -7.33
N GLN A 134 5.17 15.40 -6.78
CA GLN A 134 5.89 16.65 -7.01
C GLN A 134 6.40 16.77 -8.45
N SER A 135 6.67 15.64 -9.09
CA SER A 135 7.03 15.54 -10.52
C SER A 135 6.02 16.25 -11.41
N PHE A 136 4.73 16.00 -11.20
CA PHE A 136 3.69 16.54 -12.08
C PHE A 136 3.04 17.81 -11.53
N GLY A 137 3.37 18.22 -10.30
CA GLY A 137 2.64 19.28 -9.59
C GLY A 137 1.19 18.89 -9.32
N LEU A 138 0.89 17.59 -9.20
CA LEU A 138 -0.47 17.06 -9.08
C LEU A 138 -0.68 16.38 -7.73
N ILE A 139 -1.62 16.92 -6.94
CA ILE A 139 -2.15 16.28 -5.75
C ILE A 139 -3.43 15.55 -6.17
N TYR A 140 -3.45 14.23 -6.03
CA TYR A 140 -4.65 13.43 -6.26
C TYR A 140 -5.22 12.91 -4.94
N SER A 141 -6.52 13.14 -4.73
CA SER A 141 -7.28 12.44 -3.68
C SER A 141 -8.34 11.59 -4.34
N ASN A 142 -8.26 10.28 -4.15
CA ASN A 142 -9.20 9.33 -4.70
C ASN A 142 -9.94 8.61 -3.56
N ARG A 143 -11.26 8.47 -3.69
CA ARG A 143 -12.08 7.69 -2.77
C ARG A 143 -12.66 6.52 -3.53
N GLY A 144 -12.63 5.34 -2.93
CA GLY A 144 -13.35 4.21 -3.49
C GLY A 144 -13.98 3.32 -2.44
N LEU A 145 -14.94 2.55 -2.94
CA LEU A 145 -15.72 1.60 -2.18
C LEU A 145 -15.37 0.20 -2.70
N LEU A 146 -15.02 -0.70 -1.79
CA LEU A 146 -14.86 -2.12 -2.06
C LEU A 146 -16.01 -2.85 -1.36
N GLY A 147 -16.77 -3.64 -2.14
CA GLY A 147 -17.64 -4.66 -1.58
C GLY A 147 -16.77 -5.81 -1.10
N ILE A 148 -17.00 -6.26 0.13
CA ILE A 148 -16.30 -7.39 0.76
C ILE A 148 -17.12 -8.66 0.56
#